data_AF-A0A526S3B5-F1
#
_entry.id   AF-A0A526S3B5-F1
#
_cell.length_a   1.000
_cell.length_b   1.000
_cell.length_c   1.000
_cell.angle_alpha   90.00
_cell.angle_beta   90.00
_cell.angle_gamma   90.00
#
_symmetry.space_group_name_H-M   'P 1'
#
loop_
_entity.id
_entity.type
_entity.pdbx_description
1 polymer ?
#
loop_
_entity_poly.entity_id
_entity_poly.type
_entity_poly.pdbx_seq_one_letter_code
_entity_poly.pdbx_strand_id
1 'polypeptide(L)'
;MDQNIAGIILAGGQSRRMGGGDKTLLVLGGRSLLDHVVARLVPQVGPLALSANGDPARFARFGLPVLADTVEGHAGPLAGILTGIEWA
;
A
#
# COMPACT_ATOMS: atom_id res chain seq x y z
N MET A 1 5.32 -1.33 -19.30
CA MET A 1 4.59 -0.50 -18.33
C MET A 1 3.72 0.46 -19.12
N ASP A 2 2.44 0.55 -18.76
CA ASP A 2 1.57 1.59 -19.28
C ASP A 2 1.75 2.86 -18.43
N GLN A 3 2.35 3.89 -19.01
CA GLN A 3 2.66 5.14 -18.30
C GLN A 3 1.39 5.96 -17.97
N ASN A 4 0.24 5.59 -18.54
CA ASN A 4 -1.03 6.29 -18.32
C ASN A 4 -1.84 5.73 -17.14
N ILE A 5 -1.36 4.66 -16.50
CA ILE A 5 -2.03 4.03 -15.37
C ILE A 5 -1.15 4.13 -14.13
N ALA A 6 -1.64 4.82 -13.10
CA ALA A 6 -1.03 4.84 -11.77
C ALA A 6 -1.57 3.68 -10.92
N GLY A 7 -0.68 3.03 -10.17
CA GLY A 7 -1.02 2.00 -9.19
C GLY A 7 -1.00 2.53 -7.76
N ILE A 8 -2.01 2.16 -6.97
CA ILE A 8 -2.04 2.40 -5.52
C ILE A 8 -2.28 1.07 -4.79
N ILE A 9 -1.39 0.71 -3.87
CA ILE A 9 -1.57 -0.46 -3.00
C ILE A 9 -2.15 0.02 -1.67
N LEU A 10 -3.34 -0.47 -1.33
CA LEU A 10 -3.98 -0.19 -0.05
C LEU A 10 -3.33 -1.07 1.05
N ALA A 11 -2.33 -0.50 1.71
CA ALA A 11 -1.47 -1.14 2.71
C ALA A 11 -1.79 -0.69 4.16
N GLY A 12 -2.89 0.05 4.35
CA GLY A 12 -3.40 0.46 5.65
C GLY A 12 -4.35 -0.54 6.32
N GLY A 13 -4.98 -0.10 7.40
CA GLY A 13 -5.92 -0.88 8.18
C GLY A 13 -5.32 -1.49 9.45
N GLN A 14 -6.19 -1.99 10.32
CA GLN A 14 -5.81 -2.34 11.70
C GLN A 14 -5.55 -3.83 11.93
N SER A 15 -5.65 -4.66 10.88
CA SER A 15 -5.40 -6.11 10.96
C SER A 15 -6.13 -6.84 12.10
N ARG A 16 -7.27 -6.32 12.60
CA ARG A 16 -7.95 -6.82 13.81
C ARG A 16 -8.27 -8.31 13.76
N ARG A 17 -8.70 -8.80 12.58
CA ARG A 17 -9.03 -10.22 12.35
C ARG A 17 -7.81 -11.13 12.25
N MET A 18 -6.61 -10.56 12.13
CA MET A 18 -5.33 -11.28 12.04
C MET A 18 -4.51 -11.14 13.33
N GLY A 19 -5.14 -10.74 14.45
CA GLY A 19 -4.47 -10.57 15.73
C GLY A 19 -3.73 -9.23 15.90
N GLY A 20 -3.93 -8.28 14.99
CA GLY A 20 -3.22 -7.00 14.97
C GLY A 20 -1.92 -7.05 14.16
N GLY A 21 -1.08 -6.02 14.31
CA GLY A 21 0.19 -5.89 13.59
C GLY A 21 0.04 -5.53 12.10
N ASP A 22 1.14 -5.67 11.36
CA ASP A 22 1.20 -5.29 9.96
C ASP A 22 0.92 -6.50 9.04
N LYS A 23 -0.34 -6.62 8.59
CA LYS A 23 -0.76 -7.67 7.66
C LYS A 23 0.10 -7.69 6.41
N THR A 24 0.53 -6.53 5.91
CA THR A 24 1.26 -6.43 4.63
C THR A 24 2.65 -7.07 4.72
N LEU A 25 3.19 -7.18 5.94
CA LEU A 25 4.49 -7.78 6.23
C LEU A 25 4.41 -9.26 6.63
N LEU A 26 3.21 -9.84 6.73
CA LEU A 26 3.07 -11.29 6.98
C LEU A 26 3.66 -12.09 5.83
N VAL A 27 4.34 -13.19 6.17
CA VAL A 27 5.06 -14.05 5.23
C VAL A 27 4.11 -15.09 4.61
N LEU A 28 4.12 -15.18 3.29
CA LEU A 28 3.46 -16.20 2.50
C LEU A 28 4.48 -16.78 1.50
N GLY A 29 4.83 -18.06 1.62
CA GLY A 29 5.77 -18.69 0.70
C GLY A 29 7.16 -18.00 0.65
N GLY A 30 7.70 -17.64 1.81
CA GLY A 30 9.05 -17.05 1.94
C GLY A 30 9.17 -15.57 1.58
N ARG A 31 8.09 -14.90 1.18
CA ARG A 31 8.03 -13.46 0.89
C ARG A 31 6.87 -12.82 1.62
N SER A 32 6.94 -11.52 1.92
CA SER A 32 5.82 -10.83 2.55
C SER A 32 4.64 -10.68 1.58
N LEU A 33 3.41 -10.55 2.09
CA LEU A 33 2.22 -10.31 1.26
C LEU A 33 2.41 -9.09 0.35
N LEU A 34 3.02 -8.03 0.86
CA LEU A 34 3.36 -6.84 0.08
C LEU A 34 4.40 -7.11 -1.01
N ASP A 35 5.42 -7.93 -0.76
CA ASP A 35 6.39 -8.33 -1.80
C ASP A 35 5.69 -8.98 -3.00
N HIS A 36 4.69 -9.84 -2.74
CA HIS A 36 3.90 -10.46 -3.82
C HIS A 36 3.10 -9.41 -4.61
N VAL A 37 2.42 -8.48 -3.93
CA VAL A 37 1.61 -7.46 -4.60
C VAL A 37 2.48 -6.52 -5.44
N VAL A 38 3.59 -6.02 -4.87
CA VAL A 38 4.53 -5.15 -5.57
C VAL A 38 5.10 -5.84 -6.81
N ALA A 39 5.61 -7.07 -6.66
CA ALA A 39 6.19 -7.82 -7.78
C ALA A 39 5.17 -8.07 -8.92
N ARG A 40 3.88 -8.17 -8.60
CA ARG A 40 2.82 -8.32 -9.61
C ARG A 40 2.47 -7.00 -10.28
N LEU A 41 2.40 -5.89 -9.54
CA LEU A 41 1.93 -4.61 -10.09
C LEU A 41 3.01 -3.82 -10.84
N VAL A 42 4.25 -3.83 -10.36
CA VAL A 42 5.37 -3.06 -10.95
C VAL A 42 5.45 -3.17 -12.48
N PRO A 43 5.40 -4.34 -13.14
CA PRO A 43 5.55 -4.40 -14.59
C PRO A 43 4.35 -3.84 -15.39
N GLN A 44 3.19 -3.62 -14.74
CA GLN A 44 1.92 -3.30 -15.39
C GLN A 44 1.63 -1.79 -15.42
N VAL A 45 1.95 -1.07 -14.35
CA VAL A 45 1.62 0.36 -14.16
C VAL A 45 2.84 1.25 -14.37
N GLY A 46 2.63 2.55 -14.57
CA GLY A 46 3.68 3.55 -14.61
C GLY A 46 4.17 3.87 -13.20
N PRO A 47 3.60 4.89 -12.53
CA PRO A 47 3.92 5.16 -11.13
C PRO A 47 3.17 4.19 -10.20
N LEU A 48 3.81 3.79 -9.08
CA LEU A 48 3.23 2.94 -8.05
C LEU A 48 3.50 3.52 -6.66
N ALA A 49 2.49 3.60 -5.81
CA ALA A 49 2.60 4.04 -4.42
C ALA A 49 1.88 3.09 -3.43
N LEU A 50 2.17 3.28 -2.14
CA LEU A 50 1.49 2.62 -1.02
C LEU A 50 0.61 3.65 -0.31
N SER A 51 -0.68 3.36 -0.09
CA SER A 51 -1.50 4.09 0.89
C SER A 51 -1.41 3.35 2.22
N ALA A 52 -0.81 3.98 3.21
CA ALA A 52 -0.64 3.41 4.54
C ALA A 52 -0.45 4.50 5.60
N ASN A 53 -1.11 4.31 6.74
CA ASN A 53 -0.97 5.18 7.91
C ASN A 53 0.08 4.64 8.88
N GLY A 54 0.65 5.53 9.70
CA GLY A 54 1.70 5.22 10.67
C GLY A 54 3.11 5.48 10.13
N ASP A 55 4.11 4.81 10.70
CA ASP A 55 5.51 5.00 10.31
C ASP A 55 5.79 4.47 8.88
N PRO A 56 6.16 5.33 7.90
CA PRO A 56 6.47 4.91 6.53
C PRO A 56 7.79 4.16 6.43
N ALA A 57 8.72 4.30 7.40
CA ALA A 57 10.02 3.64 7.37
C ALA A 57 9.91 2.10 7.33
N ARG A 58 8.79 1.54 7.82
CA ARG A 58 8.50 0.09 7.72
C ARG A 58 8.43 -0.44 6.29
N PHE A 59 8.22 0.45 5.31
CA PHE A 59 8.16 0.13 3.89
C PHE A 59 9.39 0.60 3.10
N ALA A 60 10.43 1.14 3.75
CA ALA A 60 11.59 1.71 3.08
C ALA A 60 12.24 0.75 2.06
N ARG A 61 12.24 -0.56 2.35
CA ARG A 61 12.82 -1.58 1.45
C ARG A 61 12.15 -1.68 0.08
N PHE A 62 10.91 -1.19 -0.07
CA PHE A 62 10.17 -1.24 -1.32
C PHE A 62 10.54 -0.10 -2.27
N GLY A 63 11.16 0.97 -1.77
CA GLY A 63 11.50 2.14 -2.58
C GLY A 63 10.29 2.84 -3.21
N LEU A 64 9.08 2.60 -2.68
CA LEU A 64 7.84 3.19 -3.16
C LEU A 64 7.44 4.39 -2.29
N PRO A 65 6.82 5.44 -2.85
CA PRO A 65 6.16 6.47 -2.07
C PRO A 65 5.14 5.85 -1.11
N VAL A 66 5.12 6.34 0.14
CA VAL A 66 4.13 5.97 1.16
C VAL A 66 3.29 7.19 1.45
N LEU A 67 1.99 7.09 1.16
CA LEU A 67 1.02 8.15 1.26
C LEU A 67 0.12 7.86 2.47
N ALA A 68 0.02 8.83 3.38
CA ALA A 68 -0.95 8.78 4.46
C ALA A 68 -2.34 9.15 3.93
N ASP A 69 -3.39 8.58 4.51
CA ASP A 69 -4.76 8.93 4.14
C ASP A 69 -5.04 10.41 4.48
N THR A 70 -5.70 11.12 3.58
CA THR A 70 -6.08 12.53 3.77
C THR A 70 -7.32 12.71 4.65
N VAL A 71 -8.09 11.64 4.83
CA VAL A 71 -9.27 11.59 5.71
C VAL A 71 -8.92 10.92 7.03
N GLU A 72 -9.10 11.64 8.13
CA GLU A 72 -8.83 11.14 9.48
C GLU A 72 -9.79 10.02 9.91
N GLY A 73 -9.46 9.33 11.01
CA GLY A 73 -10.38 8.43 11.69
C GLY A 73 -10.47 7.00 11.12
N HIS A 74 -9.51 6.57 10.30
CA HIS A 74 -9.54 5.25 9.64
C HIS A 74 -10.83 5.05 8.83
N ALA A 75 -11.14 5.99 7.94
CA ALA A 75 -12.35 6.01 7.10
C ALA A 75 -12.47 4.83 6.09
N GLY A 76 -11.63 3.81 6.23
CA GLY A 76 -11.68 2.57 5.47
C GLY A 76 -11.03 2.67 4.10
N PRO A 77 -11.22 1.64 3.24
CA PRO A 77 -10.53 1.54 1.95
C PRO A 77 -10.77 2.71 0.99
N LEU A 78 -11.91 3.40 1.09
CA LEU A 78 -12.24 4.54 0.24
C LEU A 78 -11.30 5.74 0.49
N ALA A 79 -10.81 5.92 1.72
CA ALA A 79 -9.84 6.97 2.02
C ALA A 79 -8.53 6.75 1.26
N GLY A 80 -8.02 5.51 1.24
CA GLY A 80 -6.82 5.18 0.47
C GLY A 80 -7.01 5.27 -1.04
N ILE A 81 -8.23 5.02 -1.55
CA ILE A 81 -8.56 5.28 -2.97
C ILE A 81 -8.50 6.78 -3.27
N LEU A 82 -9.12 7.62 -2.42
CA LEU A 82 -9.06 9.07 -2.55
C LEU A 82 -7.61 9.57 -2.55
N THR A 83 -6.78 9.11 -1.62
CA THR A 83 -5.35 9.44 -1.57
C THR A 83 -4.61 9.05 -2.86
N GLY A 84 -4.97 7.93 -3.49
CA GLY A 84 -4.44 7.55 -4.79
C GLY A 84 -4.86 8.51 -5.92
N ILE A 85 -6.11 8.97 -5.90
CA ILE A 85 -6.65 9.94 -6.88
C ILE A 85 -6.00 11.32 -6.70
N GLU A 86 -5.70 11.73 -5.47
CA GLU A 86 -5.05 13.02 -5.19
C GLU A 86 -3.56 13.03 -5.54
N TRP A 87 -2.93 11.86 -5.58
CA TRP A 87 -1.49 11.72 -5.83
C TRP A 87 -1.11 11.66 -7.31
N ALA A 88 -1.96 11.07 -8.16
CA ALA A 88 -1.69 10.79 -9.58
C ALA A 88 -2.42 11.77 -10.50
#